data_AF-A0A379WFH2-F1
#
_entry.id   AF-A0A379WFH2-F1
#
_cell.length_a   1.000
_cell.length_b   1.000
_cell.length_c   1.000
_cell.angle_alpha   90.00
_cell.angle_beta   90.00
_cell.angle_gamma   90.00
#
_symmetry.space_group_name_H-M   'P 1'
#
loop_
_entity.id
_entity.type
_entity.pdbx_description
1 polymer ?
#
loop_
_entity_poly.entity_id
_entity_poly.type
_entity_poly.pdbx_seq_one_letter_code
_entity_poly.pdbx_strand_id
1 'polypeptide(L)'
;MALLLLVLLYCARRFSLHIKKQMLNMEPQQLSQLLIQQSVLFESVFEGLIAIDSHHRITAINQTARRLLNLSQPESELIGYAIHHVVLPEAFFLRCAAKKQKR
;
A
#
# COMPACT_ATOMS: atom_id res chain seq x y z
N MET A 1 -38.21 -2.04 -42.07
CA MET A 1 -36.93 -1.32 -41.87
C MET A 1 -36.84 -0.65 -40.51
N ALA A 2 -37.76 0.26 -40.13
CA ALA A 2 -37.72 0.91 -38.81
C ALA A 2 -37.77 -0.05 -37.61
N LEU A 3 -38.59 -1.11 -37.67
CA LEU A 3 -38.67 -2.11 -36.60
C LEU A 3 -37.37 -2.90 -36.41
N LEU A 4 -36.69 -3.22 -37.51
CA LEU A 4 -35.38 -3.89 -37.50
C LEU A 4 -34.33 -2.99 -36.83
N LEU A 5 -34.33 -1.70 -37.16
CA LEU A 5 -33.43 -0.72 -36.54
C LEU A 5 -33.66 -0.60 -35.03
N LEU A 6 -34.92 -0.58 -34.59
CA LEU A 6 -35.25 -0.52 -33.16
C LEU A 6 -34.80 -1.78 -32.40
N VAL A 7 -34.98 -2.96 -32.98
CA VAL A 7 -34.52 -4.22 -32.39
C VAL A 7 -32.99 -4.26 -32.29
N LEU A 8 -32.27 -3.86 -33.34
CA LEU A 8 -30.81 -3.79 -33.33
C LEU A 8 -30.29 -2.79 -32.28
N LEU A 9 -30.91 -1.61 -32.18
CA LEU A 9 -30.53 -0.60 -31.18
C LEU A 9 -30.76 -1.11 -29.76
N TYR A 10 -31.88 -1.80 -29.52
CA TYR A 10 -32.21 -2.40 -28.23
C TYR A 10 -31.21 -3.50 -27.84
N CYS A 11 -30.90 -4.40 -28.78
CA CYS A 11 -29.90 -5.46 -28.58
C CYS A 11 -28.51 -4.89 -28.31
N ALA A 12 -28.05 -3.91 -29.10
CA ALA A 12 -26.76 -3.26 -28.90
C ALA A 12 -26.66 -2.58 -27.53
N ARG A 13 -27.74 -1.91 -27.10
CA ARG A 13 -27.79 -1.24 -25.79
C ARG A 13 -27.75 -2.24 -24.63
N ARG A 14 -28.49 -3.35 -24.72
CA ARG A 14 -28.46 -4.44 -23.74
C ARG A 14 -27.08 -5.11 -23.67
N PHE A 15 -26.45 -5.34 -24.82
CA PHE A 15 -25.11 -5.91 -24.92
C PHE A 15 -24.04 -5.01 -24.29
N SER A 16 -24.05 -3.71 -24.62
CA SER A 16 -23.14 -2.73 -24.03
C SER A 16 -23.24 -2.68 -22.50
N LEU A 17 -24.47 -2.73 -21.95
CA LEU A 17 -24.68 -2.76 -20.50
C LEU A 17 -24.18 -4.06 -19.86
N HIS A 18 -24.28 -5.19 -20.55
CA HIS A 18 -23.79 -6.47 -20.07
C HIS A 18 -22.25 -6.51 -20.03
N ILE A 19 -21.59 -6.09 -21.12
CA ILE A 19 -20.13 -5.99 -21.21
C ILE A 19 -19.58 -5.03 -20.16
N LYS A 20 -20.21 -3.85 -19.99
CA LYS A 20 -19.79 -2.87 -18.99
C LYS A 20 -19.84 -3.44 -17.57
N LYS A 21 -20.84 -4.27 -17.24
CA LYS A 21 -20.92 -4.96 -15.95
C LYS A 21 -19.88 -6.07 -15.79
N GLN A 22 -19.59 -6.84 -16.85
CA GLN A 22 -18.58 -7.90 -16.79
C GLN A 22 -17.16 -7.32 -16.67
N MET A 23 -16.85 -6.26 -17.41
CA MET A 23 -15.55 -5.58 -17.34
C MET A 23 -15.35 -4.89 -15.98
N LEU A 24 -16.38 -4.24 -15.42
CA LEU A 24 -16.30 -3.62 -14.08
C LEU A 24 -16.10 -4.62 -12.94
N ASN A 25 -16.43 -5.90 -13.12
CA ASN A 25 -16.17 -6.93 -12.10
C ASN A 25 -14.81 -7.62 -12.27
N MET A 26 -14.18 -7.51 -13.46
CA MET A 26 -12.89 -8.14 -13.77
C MET A 26 -11.69 -7.19 -13.63
N GLU A 27 -11.83 -5.92 -14.04
CA GLU A 27 -10.80 -4.89 -13.92
C GLU A 27 -10.36 -4.56 -12.47
N PRO A 28 -11.26 -4.38 -11.47
CA PRO A 28 -10.82 -3.95 -10.16
C PRO A 28 -10.09 -5.06 -9.38
N GLN A 29 -10.40 -6.33 -9.65
CA GLN A 29 -9.77 -7.44 -8.92
C GLN A 29 -8.31 -7.61 -9.34
N GLN A 30 -7.99 -7.60 -10.64
CA GLN A 30 -6.60 -7.77 -11.11
C GLN A 30 -5.72 -6.56 -10.76
N LEU A 31 -6.26 -5.33 -10.85
CA LEU A 31 -5.56 -4.13 -10.40
C LEU A 31 -5.37 -4.10 -8.89
N SER A 32 -6.39 -4.49 -8.11
CA SER A 32 -6.27 -4.59 -6.66
C SER A 32 -5.23 -5.63 -6.24
N GLN A 33 -5.14 -6.77 -6.92
CA GLN A 33 -4.13 -7.80 -6.64
C GLN A 33 -2.71 -7.31 -6.95
N LEU A 34 -2.51 -6.61 -8.08
CA LEU A 34 -1.23 -6.00 -8.42
C LEU A 34 -0.79 -4.95 -7.38
N LEU A 35 -1.73 -4.12 -6.92
CA LEU A 35 -1.47 -3.13 -5.86
C LEU A 35 -1.20 -3.78 -4.49
N ILE A 36 -1.95 -4.84 -4.15
CA ILE A 36 -1.73 -5.64 -2.94
C ILE A 36 -0.36 -6.35 -3.00
N GLN A 37 0.09 -6.78 -4.17
CA GLN A 37 1.39 -7.42 -4.31
C GLN A 37 2.54 -6.43 -3.99
N GLN A 38 2.40 -5.15 -4.35
CA GLN A 38 3.38 -4.13 -3.98
C GLN A 38 3.41 -3.82 -2.49
N SER A 39 2.28 -3.86 -1.78
CA SER A 39 2.26 -3.68 -0.31
C SER A 39 2.91 -4.85 0.42
N VAL A 40 2.70 -6.08 -0.06
CA VAL A 40 3.38 -7.27 0.48
C VAL A 40 4.89 -7.21 0.22
N LEU A 41 5.32 -6.69 -0.93
CA LEU A 41 6.75 -6.46 -1.19
C LEU A 41 7.32 -5.40 -0.26
N PHE A 42 6.64 -4.26 -0.09
CA PHE A 42 7.03 -3.22 0.87
C PHE A 42 7.18 -3.77 2.29
N GLU A 43 6.24 -4.59 2.75
CA GLU A 43 6.27 -5.26 4.06
C GLU A 43 7.34 -6.35 4.17
N SER A 44 7.62 -7.09 3.09
CA SER A 44 8.59 -8.20 3.07
C SER A 44 10.04 -7.78 2.83
N VAL A 45 10.31 -6.51 2.51
CA VAL A 45 11.67 -5.97 2.56
C VAL A 45 12.20 -6.12 3.99
N PHE A 46 13.29 -6.87 4.15
CA PHE A 46 13.94 -7.17 5.43
C PHE A 46 14.59 -5.96 6.11
N GLU A 47 14.65 -4.83 5.40
CA GLU A 47 15.16 -3.57 5.90
C GLU A 47 14.00 -2.77 6.50
N GLY A 48 14.17 -2.28 7.73
CA GLY A 48 13.18 -1.41 8.35
C GLY A 48 13.08 -0.09 7.60
N LEU A 49 12.00 0.12 6.86
CA LEU A 49 11.75 1.35 6.09
C LEU A 49 10.85 2.33 6.86
N ILE A 50 11.30 3.58 6.93
CA ILE A 50 10.55 4.72 7.48
C ILE A 50 10.62 5.85 6.46
N ALA A 51 9.48 6.33 6.01
CA ALA A 51 9.38 7.51 5.16
C ALA A 51 9.07 8.74 6.01
N ILE A 52 9.72 9.87 5.70
CA ILE A 52 9.51 11.15 6.38
C ILE A 52 9.20 12.26 5.36
N ASP A 53 8.42 13.25 5.79
CA ASP A 53 8.21 14.49 5.03
C ASP A 53 9.29 15.55 5.33
N SER A 54 9.21 16.68 4.64
CA SER A 54 10.08 17.85 4.84
C SER A 54 9.94 18.49 6.23
N HIS A 55 8.90 18.16 6.98
CA HIS A 55 8.64 18.62 8.34
C HIS A 55 9.08 17.60 9.40
N HIS A 56 9.83 16.55 9.01
CA HIS A 56 10.30 15.47 9.88
C HIS A 56 9.17 14.64 10.51
N ARG A 57 8.02 14.55 9.85
CA ARG A 57 6.89 13.70 10.25
C ARG A 57 6.92 12.39 9.48
N ILE A 58 6.55 11.30 10.15
CA ILE A 58 6.50 9.97 9.54
C ILE A 58 5.31 9.92 8.56
N THR A 59 5.58 9.54 7.31
CA THR A 59 4.55 9.39 6.27
C THR A 59 4.22 7.93 5.98
N ALA A 60 5.15 7.01 6.22
CA ALA A 60 4.93 5.57 6.14
C ALA A 60 5.96 4.82 7.00
N ILE A 61 5.58 3.66 7.54
CA ILE A 61 6.49 2.80 8.32
C ILE A 61 6.16 1.32 8.14
N ASN A 62 7.14 0.53 7.67
CA ASN A 62 6.99 -0.92 7.50
C ASN A 62 6.94 -1.63 8.88
N GLN A 63 6.18 -2.73 9.00
CA GLN A 63 6.22 -3.63 10.15
C GLN A 63 7.64 -4.06 10.58
N THR A 64 8.56 -4.27 9.64
CA THR A 64 9.97 -4.60 9.98
C THR A 64 10.63 -3.47 10.76
N ALA A 65 10.41 -2.20 10.41
CA ALA A 65 10.92 -1.04 11.15
C ALA A 65 10.32 -0.98 12.56
N ARG A 66 9.00 -1.22 12.68
CA ARG A 66 8.32 -1.27 14.00
C ARG A 66 8.89 -2.36 14.90
N ARG A 67 9.14 -3.55 14.35
CA ARG A 67 9.78 -4.66 15.09
C ARG A 67 11.21 -4.33 15.51
N LEU A 68 12.02 -3.72 14.63
CA LEU A 68 13.41 -3.34 14.94
C LEU A 68 13.50 -2.22 15.98
N LEU A 69 12.52 -1.33 15.99
CA LEU A 69 12.44 -0.22 16.93
C LEU A 69 11.68 -0.58 18.22
N ASN A 70 11.14 -1.80 18.34
CA ASN A 70 10.29 -2.24 19.45
C ASN A 70 9.08 -1.31 19.69
N LEU A 71 8.47 -0.82 18.60
CA LEU A 71 7.27 0.01 18.68
C LEU A 71 6.04 -0.88 18.83
N SER A 72 5.36 -0.76 19.97
CA SER A 72 4.09 -1.46 20.24
C SER A 72 2.87 -0.72 19.70
N GLN A 73 3.05 0.52 19.24
CA GLN A 73 1.97 1.37 18.72
C GLN A 73 1.54 0.93 17.31
N PRO A 74 0.24 1.07 16.97
CA PRO A 74 -0.25 0.86 15.63
C PRO A 74 0.31 1.93 14.66
N GLU A 75 0.46 1.57 13.40
CA GLU A 75 0.96 2.47 12.34
C GLU A 75 0.17 3.78 12.27
N SER A 76 -1.15 3.72 12.45
CA SER A 76 -2.05 4.88 12.43
C SER A 76 -1.72 5.94 13.48
N GLU A 77 -1.07 5.56 14.58
CA GLU A 77 -0.63 6.48 15.64
C GLU A 77 0.75 7.09 15.34
N LEU A 78 1.56 6.40 14.53
CA LEU A 78 2.90 6.82 14.15
C LEU A 78 2.90 7.77 12.95
N ILE A 79 1.94 7.63 12.03
CA ILE A 79 1.81 8.53 10.87
C ILE A 79 1.49 9.95 11.33
N GLY A 80 2.25 10.93 10.85
CA GLY A 80 2.14 12.34 11.21
C GLY A 80 2.89 12.73 12.50
N TYR A 81 3.37 11.74 13.26
CA TYR A 81 4.20 11.95 14.44
C TYR A 81 5.63 12.30 14.04
N ALA A 82 6.30 13.10 14.85
CA ALA A 82 7.64 13.55 14.52
C ALA A 82 8.67 12.44 14.77
N ILE A 83 9.54 12.19 13.79
CA ILE A 83 10.47 11.05 13.82
C ILE A 83 11.42 11.07 15.03
N HIS A 84 11.77 12.25 15.54
CA HIS A 84 12.69 12.40 16.67
C HIS A 84 12.17 11.80 17.98
N HIS A 85 10.84 11.66 18.14
CA HIS A 85 10.27 10.97 19.30
C HIS A 85 10.32 9.45 19.17
N VAL A 86 10.39 8.94 17.94
CA VAL A 86 10.36 7.50 17.63
C VAL A 86 11.77 6.94 17.48
N VAL A 87 12.70 7.75 16.95
CA VAL A 87 14.08 7.37 16.70
C VAL A 87 14.99 8.48 17.19
N LEU A 88 15.67 8.25 18.31
CA LEU A 88 16.81 9.09 18.69
C LEU A 88 18.01 8.74 17.80
N PRO A 89 18.60 9.69 17.08
CA PRO A 89 19.69 9.42 16.13
C PRO A 89 20.84 8.61 16.74
N GLU A 90 21.31 8.99 17.93
CA GLU A 90 22.45 8.36 18.58
C GLU A 90 22.17 6.91 19.02
N ALA A 91 21.01 6.68 19.65
CA ALA A 91 20.61 5.35 20.12
C ALA A 91 20.39 4.37 18.96
N PHE A 92 19.90 4.85 17.82
CA PHE A 92 19.65 4.03 16.64
C PHE A 92 20.94 3.46 16.05
N PHE A 93 21.93 4.31 15.77
CA PHE A 93 23.18 3.89 15.13
C PHE A 93 24.01 2.96 16.02
N LEU A 94 24.07 3.24 17.33
CA LEU A 94 24.78 2.39 18.30
C LEU A 94 24.15 0.99 18.42
N ARG A 95 22.81 0.90 18.38
CA ARG A 95 22.09 -0.39 18.43
C ARG A 95 22.28 -1.22 17.16
N CYS A 96 22.39 -0.56 16.01
CA CYS A 96 22.67 -1.24 14.74
C CYS A 96 24.11 -1.78 14.69
N ALA A 97 25.09 -1.00 15.17
CA ALA A 97 26.49 -1.43 15.27
C ALA A 97 26.65 -2.67 16.17
N ALA A 98 25.95 -2.72 17.30
CA ALA A 98 26.01 -3.83 18.24
C ALA A 98 25.43 -5.16 17.69
N LYS A 99 24.49 -5.12 16.74
CA LYS A 99 23.86 -6.33 16.18
C LYS A 99 24.70 -7.03 15.10
N LYS A 100 25.66 -6.36 14.47
CA LYS A 100 26.51 -6.95 13.42
C LYS A 100 27.53 -7.98 13.95
N GLN A 101 27.82 -8.00 15.25
CA GLN A 101 28.86 -8.86 15.85
C GLN A 101 28.40 -10.31 16.15
N LYS A 102 27.12 -10.65 15.96
CA LYS A 102 26.57 -11.99 16.24
C LYS A 102 26.10 -12.73 14.97
N ARG A 103 26.68 -12.44 13.81
CA ARG A 103 26.52 -13.24 12.59
C ARG A 103 27.85 -13.75 12.11
#